data_AF-A0A929VKM9-F1
#
_entry.id   AF-A0A929VKM9-F1
#
_cell.length_a   1.000
_cell.length_b   1.000
_cell.length_c   1.000
_cell.angle_alpha   90.00
_cell.angle_beta   90.00
_cell.angle_gamma   90.00
#
_symmetry.space_group_name_H-M   'P 1'
#
loop_
_entity.id
_entity.type
_entity.pdbx_description
1 polymer ?
#
loop_
_entity_poly.entity_id
_entity_poly.type
_entity_poly.pdbx_seq_one_letter_code
_entity_poly.pdbx_strand_id
1 'polypeptide(L)'
;ATSYIDSKIKQSDSKKIEIVDIDISDKKAISIQDDVEGVTYQNIIYYKDGYLKELYVEKGTNLSEVEGFDIANIKDISIENKANGLVEISITTADKDSKEYKSKTLIKLK
;
A
#
# COMPACT_ATOMS: atom_id res chain seq x y z
N ALA A 1 -5.56 -6.84 -7.14
CA ALA A 1 -4.93 -5.71 -6.42
C ALA A 1 -5.46 -5.55 -4.99
N THR A 2 -6.75 -5.27 -4.76
CA THR A 2 -7.30 -5.12 -3.38
C THR A 2 -7.15 -6.38 -2.53
N SER A 3 -7.34 -7.57 -3.10
CA SER A 3 -7.12 -8.85 -2.40
C SER A 3 -5.66 -9.06 -1.97
N TYR A 4 -4.70 -8.48 -2.69
CA TYR A 4 -3.28 -8.53 -2.31
C TYR A 4 -3.05 -7.75 -1.01
N ILE A 5 -3.56 -6.51 -0.98
CA ILE A 5 -3.43 -5.62 0.18
C ILE A 5 -4.14 -6.24 1.40
N ASP A 6 -5.36 -6.73 1.23
CA ASP A 6 -6.10 -7.42 2.29
C ASP A 6 -5.32 -8.63 2.83
N SER A 7 -4.73 -9.45 1.93
CA SER A 7 -3.90 -10.59 2.33
C SER A 7 -2.63 -10.16 3.07
N LYS A 8 -1.95 -9.11 2.63
CA LYS A 8 -0.74 -8.59 3.30
C LYS A 8 -1.05 -8.09 4.70
N ILE A 9 -2.15 -7.36 4.86
CA ILE A 9 -2.59 -6.86 6.17
C ILE A 9 -2.94 -8.01 7.11
N LYS A 10 -3.68 -9.02 6.63
CA LYS A 10 -4.02 -10.21 7.42
C LYS A 10 -2.78 -10.99 7.87
N GLN A 11 -1.76 -11.08 7.02
CA GLN A 11 -0.47 -11.72 7.36
C GLN A 11 0.37 -10.90 8.35
N SER A 12 0.06 -9.61 8.51
CA SER A 12 0.83 -8.67 9.33
C SER A 12 0.29 -8.59 10.76
N ASP A 13 -0.27 -9.70 11.26
CA ASP A 13 -1.22 -9.79 12.36
C ASP A 13 -0.98 -8.85 13.56
N SER A 14 0.24 -8.81 14.10
CA SER A 14 0.66 -7.97 15.24
C SER A 14 1.57 -6.80 14.87
N LYS A 15 1.79 -6.56 13.58
CA LYS A 15 2.64 -5.49 13.06
C LYS A 15 1.88 -4.17 13.05
N LYS A 16 2.62 -3.08 13.27
CA LYS A 16 2.05 -1.74 13.20
C LYS A 16 1.78 -1.38 11.73
N ILE A 17 0.56 -0.94 11.43
CA ILE A 17 0.14 -0.55 10.08
C ILE A 17 -0.25 0.92 10.08
N GLU A 18 0.36 1.70 9.20
CA GLU A 18 0.11 3.14 9.08
C GLU A 18 -0.22 3.50 7.63
N ILE A 19 -1.09 4.51 7.48
CA ILE A 19 -1.27 5.21 6.21
C ILE A 19 -0.32 6.39 6.23
N VAL A 20 0.52 6.49 5.20
CA VAL A 20 1.59 7.49 5.13
C VAL A 20 1.57 8.20 3.78
N ASP A 21 2.01 9.45 3.76
CA ASP A 21 2.43 10.12 2.53
C ASP A 21 3.93 9.84 2.32
N ILE A 22 4.34 9.61 1.07
CA ILE A 22 5.73 9.32 0.71
C ILE A 22 6.16 10.16 -0.49
N ASP A 23 7.44 10.52 -0.57
CA ASP A 23 7.94 11.48 -1.57
C ASP A 23 7.97 10.94 -3.01
N ILE A 24 7.83 9.61 -3.19
CA ILE A 24 7.89 8.95 -4.50
C ILE A 24 6.51 8.63 -5.09
N SER A 25 5.42 9.07 -4.45
CA SER A 25 4.03 8.80 -4.83
C SER A 25 3.18 10.03 -4.60
N ASP A 26 2.28 10.35 -5.54
CA ASP A 26 1.26 11.38 -5.39
C ASP A 26 0.02 10.88 -4.61
N LYS A 27 0.01 9.60 -4.24
CA LYS A 27 -1.03 8.94 -3.45
C LYS A 27 -0.47 8.53 -2.09
N LYS A 28 -1.38 8.40 -1.13
CA LYS A 28 -1.09 7.74 0.15
C LYS A 28 -0.61 6.31 -0.09
N ALA A 29 0.22 5.84 0.82
CA ALA A 29 0.76 4.49 0.87
C ALA A 29 0.38 3.80 2.19
N ILE A 30 0.53 2.47 2.21
CA ILE A 30 0.36 1.64 3.40
C ILE A 30 1.76 1.21 3.84
N SER A 31 2.16 1.57 5.05
CA SER A 31 3.40 1.11 5.67
C SER A 31 3.09 0.06 6.72
N ILE A 32 3.66 -1.13 6.58
CA ILE A 32 3.62 -2.20 7.58
C ILE A 32 5.01 -2.25 8.23
N GLN A 33 5.10 -1.95 9.54
CA GLN A 33 6.38 -1.87 10.26
C GLN A 33 6.68 -3.19 10.97
N ASP A 34 7.94 -3.59 10.92
CA ASP A 34 8.44 -4.81 11.54
C ASP A 34 9.75 -4.51 12.27
N ASP A 35 9.80 -4.80 13.56
CA ASP A 35 10.98 -4.56 14.38
C ASP A 35 11.78 -5.86 14.52
N VAL A 36 12.99 -5.86 13.96
CA VAL A 36 13.88 -7.02 13.95
C VAL A 36 15.22 -6.61 14.55
N GLU A 37 15.58 -7.20 15.68
CA GLU A 37 16.87 -6.94 16.37
C GLU A 37 17.15 -5.45 16.67
N GLY A 38 16.09 -4.68 16.94
CA GLY A 38 16.20 -3.24 17.25
C GLY A 38 16.24 -2.34 16.01
N VAL A 39 16.13 -2.90 14.81
CA VAL A 39 15.99 -2.16 13.55
C VAL A 39 14.54 -2.24 13.08
N THR A 40 13.93 -1.08 12.80
CA THR A 40 12.58 -1.02 12.24
C THR A 40 12.65 -1.07 10.72
N TYR A 41 12.08 -2.10 10.13
CA TYR A 41 11.84 -2.20 8.70
C TYR A 41 10.41 -1.79 8.36
N GLN A 42 10.22 -1.33 7.12
CA GLN A 42 8.92 -0.98 6.57
C GLN A 42 8.71 -1.75 5.28
N ASN A 43 7.55 -2.39 5.19
CA ASN A 43 7.02 -2.89 3.94
C ASN A 43 5.95 -1.89 3.44
N ILE A 44 6.29 -1.14 2.40
CA ILE A 44 5.52 -0.01 1.88
C ILE A 44 4.80 -0.45 0.61
N ILE A 45 3.47 -0.38 0.61
CA ILE A 45 2.62 -0.62 -0.56
C ILE A 45 2.13 0.74 -1.07
N TYR A 46 2.45 1.08 -2.31
CA TYR A 46 2.23 2.43 -2.85
C TYR A 46 1.88 2.39 -4.34
N TYR A 47 1.45 3.54 -4.86
CA TYR A 47 1.21 3.72 -6.29
C TYR A 47 2.35 4.51 -6.93
N LYS A 48 2.81 4.08 -8.10
CA LYS A 48 3.75 4.82 -8.92
C LYS A 48 3.67 4.34 -10.37
N ASP A 49 3.65 5.29 -11.31
CA ASP A 49 3.74 5.03 -12.75
C ASP A 49 2.71 4.02 -13.32
N GLY A 50 1.50 3.98 -12.76
CA GLY A 50 0.45 3.04 -13.20
C GLY A 50 0.54 1.64 -12.56
N TYR A 51 1.34 1.50 -11.51
CA TYR A 51 1.53 0.25 -10.79
C TYR A 51 1.20 0.40 -9.31
N LEU A 52 0.60 -0.65 -8.75
CA LEU A 52 0.70 -0.96 -7.34
C LEU A 52 2.08 -1.58 -7.12
N LYS A 53 2.91 -0.94 -6.32
CA LYS A 53 4.27 -1.40 -6.00
C LYS A 53 4.38 -1.76 -4.52
N GLU A 54 5.37 -2.60 -4.21
CA GLU A 54 5.76 -2.95 -2.85
C GLU A 54 7.26 -2.74 -2.65
N LEU A 55 7.67 -2.16 -1.53
CA LEU A 55 9.06 -1.88 -1.20
C LEU A 55 9.35 -2.26 0.26
N TYR A 56 10.34 -3.10 0.48
CA TYR A 56 10.80 -3.47 1.83
C TYR A 56 12.17 -2.85 2.12
N VAL A 57 12.22 -1.94 3.10
CA VAL A 57 13.41 -1.13 3.42
C VAL A 57 13.51 -0.84 4.91
N GLU A 58 14.69 -0.46 5.39
CA GLU A 58 14.84 0.10 6.73
C GLU A 58 14.13 1.46 6.84
N LYS A 59 13.47 1.72 7.96
CA LYS A 59 12.75 2.97 8.21
C LYS A 59 13.70 4.16 8.16
N GLY A 60 13.35 5.16 7.36
CA GLY A 60 14.17 6.36 7.14
C GLY A 60 15.08 6.29 5.91
N THR A 61 15.11 5.16 5.19
CA THR A 61 15.76 5.06 3.88
C THR A 61 15.14 6.06 2.89
N ASN A 62 15.99 6.73 2.10
CA ASN A 62 15.52 7.54 0.98
C ASN A 62 14.87 6.65 -0.09
N LEU A 63 13.55 6.70 -0.20
CA LEU A 63 12.78 5.81 -1.07
C LEU A 63 13.05 6.04 -2.57
N SER A 64 13.61 7.19 -2.94
CA SER A 64 13.94 7.47 -4.35
C SER A 64 15.15 6.68 -4.88
N GLU A 65 15.95 6.09 -3.98
CA GLU A 65 17.16 5.33 -4.31
C GLU A 65 16.91 3.82 -4.41
N VAL A 66 15.70 3.36 -4.06
CA VAL A 66 15.36 1.93 -4.03
C VAL A 66 14.15 1.66 -4.92
N GLU A 67 14.28 0.70 -5.84
CA GLU A 67 13.20 0.31 -6.72
C GLU A 67 12.25 -0.68 -6.02
N GLY A 68 10.95 -0.40 -6.07
CA GLY A 68 9.92 -1.31 -5.59
C GLY A 68 9.54 -2.39 -6.61
N PHE A 69 8.97 -3.48 -6.13
CA PHE A 69 8.45 -4.56 -6.97
C PHE A 69 7.07 -4.23 -7.51
N ASP A 70 6.85 -4.48 -8.80
CA ASP A 70 5.54 -4.34 -9.43
C ASP A 70 4.61 -5.48 -9.01
N ILE A 71 3.50 -5.13 -8.37
CA ILE A 71 2.48 -6.10 -7.93
C ILE A 71 1.35 -6.22 -8.95
N ALA A 72 0.87 -5.09 -9.46
CA ALA A 72 -0.23 -5.07 -10.43
C ALA A 72 -0.31 -3.73 -11.19
N ASN A 73 -0.71 -3.79 -12.46
CA ASN A 73 -1.15 -2.61 -13.21
C ASN A 73 -2.44 -2.06 -12.59
N ILE A 74 -2.43 -0.79 -12.21
CA ILE A 74 -3.61 -0.07 -11.71
C ILE A 74 -3.65 1.33 -12.33
N LYS A 75 -4.85 1.89 -12.49
CA LYS A 75 -5.03 3.28 -12.92
C LYS A 75 -4.95 4.25 -11.77
N ASP A 76 -5.47 3.85 -10.61
CA ASP A 76 -5.53 4.72 -9.44
C ASP A 76 -5.71 3.92 -8.16
N ILE A 77 -5.31 4.52 -7.04
CA ILE A 77 -5.60 4.06 -5.69
C ILE A 77 -6.08 5.24 -4.83
N SER A 78 -7.11 5.00 -4.02
CA SER A 78 -7.52 5.90 -2.94
C SER A 78 -7.53 5.13 -1.62
N ILE A 79 -6.97 5.74 -0.58
CA ILE A 79 -6.92 5.21 0.78
C ILE A 79 -7.52 6.27 1.72
N GLU A 80 -8.67 5.93 2.31
CA GLU A 80 -9.45 6.86 3.11
C GLU A 80 -9.73 6.30 4.51
N ASN A 81 -9.41 7.08 5.53
CA ASN A 81 -9.86 6.80 6.89
C ASN A 81 -11.38 6.95 6.97
N LYS A 82 -12.04 5.93 7.53
CA LYS A 82 -13.47 5.90 7.83
C LYS A 82 -13.66 5.90 9.36
N ALA A 83 -14.91 5.95 9.80
CA ALA A 83 -15.23 5.89 11.22
C ALA A 83 -14.75 4.58 11.87
N ASN A 84 -14.53 4.60 13.18
CA ASN A 84 -14.19 3.42 14.01
C ASN A 84 -12.86 2.73 13.65
N GLY A 85 -11.89 3.49 13.13
CA GLY A 85 -10.56 2.95 12.78
C GLY A 85 -10.56 2.04 11.55
N LEU A 86 -11.63 2.10 10.75
CA LEU A 86 -11.69 1.44 9.46
C LEU A 86 -11.00 2.30 8.40
N VAL A 87 -10.41 1.64 7.41
CA VAL A 87 -9.81 2.28 6.24
C VAL A 87 -10.42 1.64 5.00
N GLU A 88 -10.93 2.48 4.11
CA GLU A 88 -11.37 2.05 2.78
C GLU A 88 -10.21 2.20 1.80
N ILE A 89 -9.92 1.12 1.09
CA ILE A 89 -8.98 1.12 -0.03
C ILE A 89 -9.77 0.86 -1.30
N SER A 90 -9.73 1.82 -2.21
CA SER A 90 -10.31 1.71 -3.54
C SER A 90 -9.19 1.62 -4.58
N ILE A 91 -9.29 0.66 -5.50
CA ILE A 91 -8.37 0.54 -6.64
C ILE A 91 -9.17 0.55 -7.94
N THR A 92 -8.73 1.39 -8.87
CA THR A 92 -9.23 1.42 -10.24
C THR A 92 -8.24 0.70 -11.15
N THR A 93 -8.73 -0.20 -12.00
CA THR A 93 -7.98 -0.87 -13.06
C THR A 93 -8.64 -0.60 -14.40
N ALA A 94 -7.94 -0.78 -15.52
CA ALA A 94 -8.54 -0.75 -16.86
C ALA A 94 -8.23 -2.04 -17.62
N ASP A 95 -9.18 -2.51 -18.43
CA ASP A 95 -8.93 -3.56 -19.41
C ASP A 95 -8.29 -3.02 -20.70
N LYS A 96 -8.16 -3.88 -21.72
CA LYS A 96 -7.57 -3.52 -23.02
C LYS A 96 -8.38 -2.48 -23.79
N ASP A 97 -9.68 -2.38 -23.52
CA ASP A 97 -10.59 -1.43 -24.17
C ASP A 97 -10.73 -0.13 -23.35
N SER A 98 -9.82 0.09 -22.38
CA SER A 98 -9.81 1.22 -21.46
C SER A 98 -11.07 1.32 -20.58
N LYS A 99 -11.83 0.23 -20.44
CA LYS A 99 -12.97 0.19 -19.53
C LYS A 99 -12.46 0.07 -18.10
N GLU A 100 -12.91 0.99 -17.26
CA GLU A 100 -12.48 1.05 -15.86
C GLU A 100 -13.31 0.14 -14.95
N TYR A 101 -12.62 -0.49 -14.01
CA TYR A 101 -13.18 -1.34 -12.97
C TYR A 101 -12.68 -0.85 -11.62
N LYS A 102 -13.61 -0.56 -10.72
CA LYS A 102 -13.30 -0.15 -9.35
C LYS A 102 -13.56 -1.29 -8.38
N SER A 103 -12.55 -1.64 -7.60
CA SER A 103 -12.66 -2.61 -6.51
C SER A 103 -12.42 -1.90 -5.18
N LYS A 104 -13.08 -2.36 -4.13
CA LYS A 104 -12.98 -1.77 -2.79
C LYS A 104 -12.75 -2.85 -1.75
N THR A 105 -11.98 -2.53 -0.71
CA THR A 105 -11.90 -3.33 0.52
C THR A 105 -11.91 -2.40 1.72
N LEU A 106 -12.44 -2.91 2.85
CA LEU A 106 -12.42 -2.24 4.14
C LEU A 106 -11.53 -3.05 5.07
N ILE A 107 -10.54 -2.39 5.64
CA ILE A 107 -9.60 -2.98 6.60
C ILE A 107 -9.74 -2.26 7.94
N LYS A 108 -9.45 -2.96 9.02
CA LYS A 108 -9.31 -2.34 10.34
C LYS A 108 -7.83 -2.23 10.65
N LEU A 109 -7.33 -1.02 10.87
CA LEU A 109 -5.97 -0.84 11.38
C LEU A 109 -5.94 -1.29 12.84
N LYS A 110 -4.89 -2.01 13.22
CA LYS A 110 -4.65 -2.47 14.58
C LYS A 110 -3.67 -1.55 15.30
#